data_AF-A0A0J6S106-F1
#
_entry.id   AF-A0A0J6S106-F1
#
_cell.length_a   1.000
_cell.length_b   1.000
_cell.length_c   1.000
_cell.angle_alpha   90.00
_cell.angle_beta   90.00
_cell.angle_gamma   90.00
#
_symmetry.space_group_name_H-M   'P 1'
#
loop_
_entity.id
_entity.type
_entity.pdbx_description
1 polymer ?
#
loop_
_entity_poly.entity_id
_entity_poly.type
_entity_poly.pdbx_seq_one_letter_code
_entity_poly.pdbx_strand_id
1 'polypeptide(L)'
;LGDDGVVHFDAAGVVTDVATLDATLGGDDVIAAGEGDNVVVGGSGSDQVTTGSGADVILGDAGEVSVAAGRLVRIATTDPTLGGDDRIAAGAGDNLVIGGFGADTVTAGAGADVVLGDNGFVVFTDGVRSQVVSTDPDAGGADSLAAGDGDNIVIGGVGGDTITLGTGTDLVLGDDGQVVVSAGVRSVVASLDPQVRGDDRITGGNGDKVVIGGAGNDGVTLGHGASMVLGDAGVVRFAAGIRAEVSSTDPTVGGGDTIVIAGGDAVVLAGIGGDAVTTGAGSDLILGDDGVVHFDAAGVVTDVATLDATLGGDDVIAAGEGDNVVVGGSGSDQVTTGSGADVILGDAGEVSVAAGRLVRIATTDPTP
;
A
#
# COMPACT_ATOMS: atom_id res chain seq x y z
N LEU A 1 6.19 -7.37 -26.27
CA LEU A 1 7.30 -6.52 -26.73
C LEU A 1 6.68 -5.53 -27.66
N GLY A 2 6.59 -4.28 -27.23
CA GLY A 2 6.47 -3.15 -28.14
C GLY A 2 7.85 -2.89 -28.73
N ASP A 3 8.49 -1.81 -28.33
CA ASP A 3 9.72 -1.31 -28.96
C ASP A 3 11.04 -1.80 -28.36
N ASP A 4 12.02 -2.01 -29.27
CA ASP A 4 13.39 -2.48 -29.04
C ASP A 4 13.56 -3.63 -28.03
N GLY A 5 12.55 -4.50 -27.95
CA GLY A 5 12.53 -5.61 -27.03
C GLY A 5 13.33 -6.83 -27.51
N VAL A 6 13.91 -7.57 -26.57
CA VAL A 6 14.55 -8.86 -26.79
C VAL A 6 13.92 -9.95 -25.91
N VAL A 7 13.84 -11.17 -26.45
CA VAL A 7 13.55 -12.39 -25.66
C VAL A 7 14.70 -13.36 -25.81
N HIS A 8 15.26 -13.80 -24.69
CA HIS A 8 16.26 -14.85 -24.64
C HIS A 8 15.63 -16.18 -24.21
N PHE A 9 16.11 -17.26 -24.83
CA PHE A 9 15.70 -18.62 -24.54
C PHE A 9 16.91 -19.48 -24.16
N ASP A 10 16.71 -20.45 -23.27
CA ASP A 10 17.70 -21.49 -23.00
C ASP A 10 17.77 -22.53 -24.12
N ALA A 11 18.70 -23.48 -23.99
CA ALA A 11 18.88 -24.56 -24.97
C ALA A 11 17.66 -25.51 -25.09
N ALA A 12 16.72 -25.47 -24.14
CA ALA A 12 15.47 -26.22 -24.14
C ALA A 12 14.30 -25.41 -24.71
N GLY A 13 14.50 -24.15 -25.07
CA GLY A 13 13.47 -23.25 -25.60
C GLY A 13 12.61 -22.59 -24.52
N VAL A 14 13.06 -22.59 -23.26
CA VAL A 14 12.40 -21.90 -22.16
C VAL A 14 12.89 -20.46 -22.11
N VAL A 15 11.96 -19.49 -21.95
CA VAL A 15 12.31 -18.07 -21.76
C VAL A 15 13.20 -17.93 -20.53
N THR A 16 14.30 -17.19 -20.68
CA THR A 16 15.21 -16.86 -19.58
C THR A 16 15.19 -15.38 -19.23
N ASP A 17 14.88 -14.53 -20.20
CA ASP A 17 14.95 -13.08 -20.06
C ASP A 17 14.10 -12.41 -21.14
N VAL A 18 13.38 -11.35 -20.76
CA VAL A 18 12.63 -10.46 -21.66
C VAL A 18 13.02 -9.04 -21.26
N ALA A 19 13.52 -8.22 -22.18
CA ALA A 19 14.03 -6.90 -21.81
C ALA A 19 13.87 -5.87 -22.93
N THR A 20 13.84 -4.59 -22.57
CA THR A 20 14.07 -3.47 -23.49
C THR A 20 15.58 -3.26 -23.68
N LEU A 21 16.07 -3.15 -24.92
CA LEU A 21 17.49 -2.96 -25.22
C LEU A 21 17.92 -1.49 -25.16
N ASP A 22 17.10 -0.56 -25.66
CA ASP A 22 17.34 0.88 -25.65
C ASP A 22 16.04 1.65 -25.36
N ALA A 23 15.89 2.14 -24.13
CA ALA A 23 14.73 2.92 -23.68
C ALA A 23 14.63 4.31 -24.35
N THR A 24 15.58 4.70 -25.21
CA THR A 24 15.47 5.96 -25.99
C THR A 24 14.80 5.77 -27.35
N LEU A 25 14.54 4.52 -27.74
CA LEU A 25 14.02 4.15 -29.04
C LEU A 25 12.64 3.49 -28.89
N GLY A 26 11.59 4.28 -29.12
CA GLY A 26 10.23 3.75 -29.20
C GLY A 26 9.17 4.82 -29.46
N GLY A 27 7.92 4.40 -29.45
CA GLY A 27 6.73 5.24 -29.37
C GLY A 27 5.49 4.42 -29.01
N ASP A 28 4.34 5.10 -29.02
CA ASP A 28 3.06 4.54 -28.55
C ASP A 28 2.64 3.23 -29.26
N ASP A 29 2.61 2.14 -28.51
CA ASP A 29 2.23 0.80 -28.97
C ASP A 29 0.81 0.38 -28.57
N VAL A 30 0.25 -0.59 -29.30
CA VAL A 30 -1.00 -1.28 -28.94
C VAL A 30 -0.77 -2.79 -28.95
N ILE A 31 -0.78 -3.40 -27.78
CA ILE A 31 -0.44 -4.80 -27.53
C ILE A 31 -1.66 -5.55 -27.02
N ALA A 32 -2.01 -6.66 -27.68
CA ALA A 32 -3.08 -7.56 -27.25
C ALA A 32 -2.54 -9.01 -27.16
N ALA A 33 -2.32 -9.52 -25.94
CA ALA A 33 -1.69 -10.83 -25.71
C ALA A 33 -2.68 -12.01 -25.67
N GLY A 34 -3.98 -11.74 -25.45
CA GLY A 34 -5.01 -12.78 -25.39
C GLY A 34 -4.94 -13.62 -24.10
N GLU A 35 -5.61 -14.78 -24.10
CA GLU A 35 -5.65 -15.69 -22.94
C GLU A 35 -4.34 -16.48 -22.75
N GLY A 36 -4.12 -16.97 -21.52
CA GLY A 36 -2.94 -17.70 -21.08
C GLY A 36 -1.98 -16.80 -20.29
N ASP A 37 -0.92 -17.38 -19.73
CA ASP A 37 0.10 -16.63 -18.99
C ASP A 37 1.01 -15.89 -19.99
N ASN A 38 0.96 -14.57 -19.99
CA ASN A 38 1.70 -13.71 -20.92
C ASN A 38 2.83 -12.94 -20.23
N VAL A 39 3.86 -12.59 -21.00
CA VAL A 39 4.87 -11.60 -20.60
C VAL A 39 4.87 -10.47 -21.61
N VAL A 40 4.59 -9.26 -21.15
CA VAL A 40 4.52 -8.04 -21.95
C VAL A 40 5.49 -7.00 -21.38
N VAL A 41 6.19 -6.36 -22.30
CA VAL A 41 6.96 -5.14 -22.07
C VAL A 41 6.50 -4.20 -23.16
N GLY A 42 5.91 -3.05 -22.80
CA GLY A 42 5.45 -2.03 -23.74
C GLY A 42 6.65 -1.35 -24.38
N GLY A 43 7.47 -0.66 -23.59
CA GLY A 43 8.75 -0.12 -24.06
C GLY A 43 8.89 1.34 -23.71
N SER A 44 8.86 2.23 -24.70
CA SER A 44 8.94 3.66 -24.42
C SER A 44 7.89 4.37 -25.24
N GLY A 45 7.15 5.27 -24.62
CA GLY A 45 6.00 5.91 -25.26
C GLY A 45 4.76 5.70 -24.40
N SER A 46 3.60 6.11 -24.89
CA SER A 46 2.33 5.86 -24.20
C SER A 46 1.65 4.62 -24.79
N ASP A 47 1.79 3.50 -24.10
CA ASP A 47 1.39 2.19 -24.59
C ASP A 47 -0.02 1.78 -24.14
N GLN A 48 -0.64 0.92 -24.93
CA GLN A 48 -1.91 0.28 -24.61
C GLN A 48 -1.73 -1.22 -24.57
N VAL A 49 -1.74 -1.81 -23.37
CA VAL A 49 -1.59 -3.24 -23.16
C VAL A 49 -2.90 -3.86 -22.73
N THR A 50 -3.32 -4.93 -23.40
CA THR A 50 -4.46 -5.76 -22.99
C THR A 50 -4.09 -7.23 -23.01
N THR A 51 -4.24 -7.90 -21.86
CA THR A 51 -4.14 -9.35 -21.73
C THR A 51 -5.50 -9.95 -21.36
N GLY A 52 -5.62 -11.27 -21.45
CA GLY A 52 -6.84 -12.03 -21.19
C GLY A 52 -6.83 -12.65 -19.79
N SER A 53 -7.40 -13.84 -19.64
CA SER A 53 -7.24 -14.61 -18.41
C SER A 53 -5.88 -15.30 -18.38
N GLY A 54 -5.20 -15.32 -17.23
CA GLY A 54 -3.87 -15.89 -17.07
C GLY A 54 -3.13 -15.23 -15.91
N ALA A 55 -1.98 -15.78 -15.52
CA ALA A 55 -1.06 -15.07 -14.65
C ALA A 55 -0.10 -14.26 -15.53
N ASP A 56 -0.42 -12.99 -15.76
CA ASP A 56 0.32 -12.13 -16.69
C ASP A 56 1.40 -11.30 -15.97
N VAL A 57 2.50 -11.05 -16.67
CA VAL A 57 3.60 -10.18 -16.23
C VAL A 57 3.70 -9.03 -17.23
N ILE A 58 3.47 -7.80 -16.78
CA ILE A 58 3.36 -6.63 -17.63
C ILE A 58 4.25 -5.52 -17.09
N LEU A 59 5.13 -5.01 -17.95
CA LEU A 59 5.77 -3.70 -17.81
C LEU A 59 5.12 -2.79 -18.85
N GLY A 60 4.60 -1.64 -18.43
CA GLY A 60 4.20 -0.57 -19.34
C GLY A 60 5.44 -0.04 -20.07
N ASP A 61 6.41 0.44 -19.29
CA ASP A 61 7.64 0.99 -19.83
C ASP A 61 8.84 0.02 -19.91
N ALA A 62 10.03 0.59 -20.11
CA ALA A 62 11.28 -0.10 -20.33
C ALA A 62 11.71 -0.88 -19.08
N GLY A 63 11.75 -2.19 -19.20
CA GLY A 63 12.14 -3.06 -18.10
C GLY A 63 12.75 -4.38 -18.52
N GLU A 64 12.99 -5.21 -17.51
CA GLU A 64 13.54 -6.55 -17.63
C GLU A 64 12.69 -7.54 -16.82
N VAL A 65 12.40 -8.70 -17.39
CA VAL A 65 11.78 -9.85 -16.76
C VAL A 65 12.73 -11.04 -16.84
N SER A 66 13.37 -11.38 -15.72
CA SER A 66 14.30 -12.49 -15.61
C SER A 66 13.59 -13.76 -15.12
N VAL A 67 13.79 -14.87 -15.84
CA VAL A 67 13.20 -16.18 -15.57
C VAL A 67 14.31 -17.23 -15.39
N ALA A 68 14.23 -18.04 -14.34
CA ALA A 68 15.16 -19.14 -14.11
C ALA A 68 14.41 -20.46 -13.93
N ALA A 69 14.84 -21.49 -14.68
CA ALA A 69 14.22 -22.81 -14.67
C ALA A 69 12.69 -22.78 -14.88
N GLY A 70 12.22 -21.85 -15.73
CA GLY A 70 10.79 -21.67 -16.05
C GLY A 70 9.98 -20.99 -14.96
N ARG A 71 10.62 -20.32 -13.98
CA ARG A 71 9.94 -19.53 -12.93
C ARG A 71 10.45 -18.10 -12.93
N LEU A 72 9.55 -17.15 -12.71
CA LEU A 72 9.89 -15.75 -12.55
C LEU A 72 10.87 -15.58 -11.37
N VAL A 73 11.93 -14.80 -11.58
CA VAL A 73 12.94 -14.46 -10.56
C VAL A 73 12.88 -12.99 -10.23
N ARG A 74 12.81 -12.14 -11.26
CA ARG A 74 12.76 -10.70 -11.09
C ARG A 74 12.01 -10.06 -12.25
N ILE A 75 11.29 -9.01 -11.93
CA ILE A 75 10.80 -8.02 -12.89
C ILE A 75 11.20 -6.65 -12.36
N ALA A 76 11.64 -5.75 -13.23
CA ALA A 76 12.00 -4.40 -12.85
C ALA A 76 11.99 -3.42 -14.00
N THR A 77 11.70 -2.16 -13.69
CA THR A 77 12.04 -1.02 -14.56
C THR A 77 13.57 -0.93 -14.73
N THR A 78 14.02 -0.53 -15.91
CA THR A 78 15.45 -0.37 -16.25
C THR A 78 15.85 1.08 -16.51
N ASP A 79 14.90 1.91 -16.94
CA ASP A 79 15.08 3.37 -17.03
C ASP A 79 13.88 4.05 -16.35
N PRO A 80 14.07 4.69 -15.19
CA PRO A 80 12.97 5.28 -14.44
C PRO A 80 12.52 6.65 -14.97
N THR A 81 13.20 7.20 -15.98
CA THR A 81 12.95 8.57 -16.46
C THR A 81 12.48 8.64 -17.91
N LEU A 82 12.41 7.49 -18.58
CA LEU A 82 12.00 7.36 -19.96
C LEU A 82 10.82 6.41 -20.05
N GLY A 83 9.73 6.92 -20.61
CA GLY A 83 8.46 6.24 -20.69
C GLY A 83 7.34 7.18 -21.08
N GLY A 84 6.10 6.78 -20.83
CA GLY A 84 4.93 7.64 -21.00
C GLY A 84 3.66 7.07 -20.38
N ASP A 85 2.59 7.85 -20.48
CA ASP A 85 1.30 7.52 -19.86
C ASP A 85 0.66 6.25 -20.47
N ASP A 86 0.74 5.14 -19.74
CA ASP A 86 0.32 3.82 -20.18
C ASP A 86 -1.13 3.48 -19.82
N ARG A 87 -1.74 2.59 -20.61
CA ARG A 87 -3.06 2.00 -20.31
C ARG A 87 -2.96 0.49 -20.34
N ILE A 88 -3.06 -0.12 -19.17
CA ILE A 88 -2.86 -1.55 -18.97
C ILE A 88 -4.15 -2.21 -18.46
N ALA A 89 -4.62 -3.24 -19.16
CA ALA A 89 -5.72 -4.09 -18.73
C ALA A 89 -5.25 -5.56 -18.68
N ALA A 90 -5.03 -6.09 -17.48
CA ALA A 90 -4.41 -7.40 -17.27
C ALA A 90 -5.41 -8.58 -17.21
N GLY A 91 -6.73 -8.31 -17.26
CA GLY A 91 -7.74 -9.36 -17.35
C GLY A 91 -8.01 -10.08 -16.02
N ALA A 92 -7.88 -11.39 -15.94
CA ALA A 92 -8.19 -12.15 -14.72
C ALA A 92 -7.13 -13.22 -14.46
N GLY A 93 -6.87 -13.54 -13.19
CA GLY A 93 -5.73 -14.35 -12.77
C GLY A 93 -4.75 -13.51 -11.97
N ASP A 94 -3.69 -14.13 -11.44
CA ASP A 94 -2.75 -13.46 -10.55
C ASP A 94 -1.70 -12.69 -11.38
N ASN A 95 -1.94 -11.40 -11.57
CA ASN A 95 -1.17 -10.54 -12.45
C ASN A 95 -0.06 -9.78 -11.71
N LEU A 96 0.99 -9.41 -12.42
CA LEU A 96 2.05 -8.52 -11.95
C LEU A 96 2.21 -7.40 -12.97
N VAL A 97 1.88 -6.19 -12.56
CA VAL A 97 1.97 -4.99 -13.39
C VAL A 97 2.90 -3.97 -12.72
N ILE A 98 3.78 -3.37 -13.53
CA ILE A 98 4.51 -2.14 -13.23
C ILE A 98 4.16 -1.18 -14.36
N GLY A 99 3.56 -0.03 -14.06
CA GLY A 99 3.23 1.00 -15.06
C GLY A 99 4.50 1.56 -15.64
N GLY A 100 5.25 2.34 -14.86
CA GLY A 100 6.56 2.83 -15.27
C GLY A 100 6.76 4.30 -14.95
N PHE A 101 7.14 5.08 -15.95
CA PHE A 101 7.25 6.53 -15.85
C PHE A 101 6.07 7.18 -16.56
N GLY A 102 5.23 7.89 -15.83
CA GLY A 102 4.13 8.63 -16.45
C GLY A 102 2.92 8.68 -15.54
N ALA A 103 1.81 9.16 -16.07
CA ALA A 103 0.52 9.03 -15.41
C ALA A 103 -0.22 7.81 -15.99
N ASP A 104 -0.13 6.68 -15.31
CA ASP A 104 -0.56 5.40 -15.80
C ASP A 104 -1.99 5.05 -15.39
N THR A 105 -2.65 4.23 -16.20
CA THR A 105 -3.96 3.66 -15.89
C THR A 105 -3.88 2.14 -15.95
N VAL A 106 -3.98 1.50 -14.78
CA VAL A 106 -3.88 0.05 -14.64
C VAL A 106 -5.20 -0.55 -14.15
N THR A 107 -5.68 -1.58 -14.83
CA THR A 107 -6.75 -2.45 -14.35
C THR A 107 -6.25 -3.90 -14.31
N ALA A 108 -5.97 -4.41 -13.11
CA ALA A 108 -5.42 -5.76 -12.93
C ALA A 108 -6.51 -6.84 -12.98
N GLY A 109 -7.70 -6.54 -12.46
CA GLY A 109 -8.91 -7.32 -12.64
C GLY A 109 -9.26 -8.19 -11.44
N ALA A 110 -9.31 -9.51 -11.58
CA ALA A 110 -9.63 -10.39 -10.45
C ALA A 110 -8.52 -11.42 -10.27
N GLY A 111 -7.99 -11.55 -9.06
CA GLY A 111 -6.81 -12.35 -8.78
C GLY A 111 -6.03 -11.80 -7.59
N ALA A 112 -4.95 -12.48 -7.21
CA ALA A 112 -4.01 -11.96 -6.22
C ALA A 112 -2.93 -11.12 -6.92
N ASP A 113 -3.26 -9.88 -7.25
CA ASP A 113 -2.46 -9.05 -8.15
C ASP A 113 -1.34 -8.28 -7.43
N VAL A 114 -0.32 -7.88 -8.20
CA VAL A 114 0.65 -6.84 -7.84
C VAL A 114 0.52 -5.72 -8.84
N VAL A 115 0.38 -4.51 -8.33
CA VAL A 115 0.37 -3.31 -9.15
C VAL A 115 1.33 -2.32 -8.52
N LEU A 116 2.34 -1.91 -9.27
CA LEU A 116 3.07 -0.67 -9.03
C LEU A 116 2.60 0.30 -10.11
N GLY A 117 2.15 1.49 -9.70
CA GLY A 117 1.84 2.55 -10.64
C GLY A 117 3.11 3.02 -11.33
N ASP A 118 4.09 3.41 -10.53
CA ASP A 118 5.38 3.87 -11.03
C ASP A 118 6.47 2.78 -11.09
N ASN A 119 7.71 3.25 -11.21
CA ASN A 119 8.94 2.49 -11.27
C ASN A 119 9.15 1.58 -10.07
N GLY A 120 9.70 0.39 -10.33
CA GLY A 120 10.09 -0.48 -9.24
C GLY A 120 10.54 -1.85 -9.66
N PHE A 121 10.48 -2.78 -8.72
CA PHE A 121 10.82 -4.17 -8.96
C PHE A 121 10.07 -5.13 -8.05
N VAL A 122 9.96 -6.38 -8.52
CA VAL A 122 9.49 -7.52 -7.74
C VAL A 122 10.51 -8.65 -7.82
N VAL A 123 10.89 -9.21 -6.67
CA VAL A 123 11.84 -10.33 -6.58
C VAL A 123 11.17 -11.57 -6.02
N PHE A 124 11.46 -12.71 -6.63
CA PHE A 124 11.03 -14.03 -6.22
C PHE A 124 12.22 -14.87 -5.74
N THR A 125 12.09 -15.43 -4.54
CA THR A 125 13.07 -16.37 -3.97
C THR A 125 12.43 -17.75 -3.88
N ASP A 126 13.05 -18.76 -4.49
CA ASP A 126 12.48 -20.10 -4.64
C ASP A 126 11.05 -20.10 -5.24
N GLY A 127 10.82 -19.10 -6.12
CA GLY A 127 9.57 -18.73 -6.78
C GLY A 127 8.39 -18.48 -5.83
N VAL A 128 8.70 -18.00 -4.63
CA VAL A 128 7.78 -17.30 -3.76
C VAL A 128 8.16 -15.82 -3.80
N ARG A 129 7.18 -14.92 -3.87
CA ARG A 129 7.44 -13.48 -3.82
C ARG A 129 8.19 -13.15 -2.53
N SER A 130 9.23 -12.34 -2.64
CA SER A 130 10.10 -11.96 -1.51
C SER A 130 10.16 -10.46 -1.30
N GLN A 131 10.09 -9.66 -2.37
CA GLN A 131 10.08 -8.20 -2.30
C GLN A 131 9.21 -7.62 -3.41
N VAL A 132 8.47 -6.57 -3.09
CA VAL A 132 7.81 -5.62 -4.00
C VAL A 132 8.27 -4.26 -3.54
N VAL A 133 8.88 -3.46 -4.42
CA VAL A 133 9.53 -2.22 -4.05
C VAL A 133 9.30 -1.19 -5.15
N SER A 134 8.73 -0.04 -4.80
CA SER A 134 8.79 1.15 -5.64
C SER A 134 10.18 1.78 -5.54
N THR A 135 10.67 2.31 -6.64
CA THR A 135 11.99 2.95 -6.72
C THR A 135 11.89 4.29 -7.39
N ASP A 136 12.98 5.07 -7.28
CA ASP A 136 13.12 6.34 -7.98
C ASP A 136 12.05 7.37 -7.57
N PRO A 137 12.02 7.78 -6.28
CA PRO A 137 10.97 8.63 -5.68
C PRO A 137 10.80 10.04 -6.29
N ASP A 138 11.67 10.39 -7.24
CA ASP A 138 11.64 11.67 -7.97
C ASP A 138 11.13 11.51 -9.41
N ALA A 139 10.77 10.29 -9.83
CA ALA A 139 10.45 9.95 -11.21
C ALA A 139 9.22 9.03 -11.29
N GLY A 140 8.11 9.63 -11.69
CA GLY A 140 6.82 8.97 -11.82
C GLY A 140 5.71 9.97 -12.13
N GLY A 141 4.46 9.60 -11.87
CA GLY A 141 3.31 10.45 -12.06
C GLY A 141 2.07 10.03 -11.28
N ALA A 142 0.99 10.78 -11.48
CA ALA A 142 -0.28 10.52 -10.79
C ALA A 142 -1.06 9.42 -11.50
N ASP A 143 -1.22 8.28 -10.83
CA ASP A 143 -1.72 7.05 -11.41
C ASP A 143 -3.19 6.75 -11.07
N SER A 144 -3.81 5.92 -11.91
CA SER A 144 -5.15 5.37 -11.68
C SER A 144 -5.09 3.85 -11.68
N LEU A 145 -5.12 3.27 -10.47
CA LEU A 145 -4.88 1.85 -10.24
C LEU A 145 -6.16 1.16 -9.76
N ALA A 146 -6.62 0.16 -10.52
CA ALA A 146 -7.74 -0.68 -10.16
C ALA A 146 -7.30 -2.15 -10.05
N ALA A 147 -7.02 -2.60 -8.81
CA ALA A 147 -6.59 -3.98 -8.57
C ALA A 147 -7.77 -4.98 -8.57
N GLY A 148 -8.99 -4.51 -8.26
CA GLY A 148 -10.19 -5.34 -8.27
C GLY A 148 -10.26 -6.40 -7.17
N ASP A 149 -10.95 -7.51 -7.40
CA ASP A 149 -11.23 -8.52 -6.34
C ASP A 149 -10.05 -9.48 -6.15
N GLY A 150 -9.73 -9.81 -4.89
CA GLY A 150 -8.68 -10.74 -4.51
C GLY A 150 -7.74 -10.17 -3.45
N ASP A 151 -6.66 -10.88 -3.14
CA ASP A 151 -5.68 -10.43 -2.14
C ASP A 151 -4.53 -9.69 -2.85
N ASN A 152 -4.65 -8.37 -2.97
CA ASN A 152 -3.74 -7.58 -3.82
C ASN A 152 -2.61 -6.91 -3.04
N ILE A 153 -1.54 -6.56 -3.75
CA ILE A 153 -0.52 -5.61 -3.31
C ILE A 153 -0.49 -4.45 -4.31
N VAL A 154 -0.74 -3.24 -3.83
CA VAL A 154 -0.70 -2.03 -4.65
C VAL A 154 0.28 -1.03 -4.03
N ILE A 155 1.12 -0.43 -4.87
CA ILE A 155 1.94 0.74 -4.54
C ILE A 155 1.62 1.77 -5.61
N GLY A 156 1.17 2.98 -5.22
CA GLY A 156 0.92 4.07 -6.17
C GLY A 156 2.24 4.55 -6.74
N GLY A 157 3.03 5.24 -5.93
CA GLY A 157 4.37 5.69 -6.31
C GLY A 157 4.57 7.16 -6.03
N VAL A 158 4.91 7.92 -7.07
CA VAL A 158 5.23 9.35 -7.03
C VAL A 158 4.07 10.14 -7.64
N GLY A 159 3.19 10.65 -6.81
CA GLY A 159 2.10 11.49 -7.32
C GLY A 159 0.90 11.43 -6.41
N GLY A 160 -0.19 12.11 -6.80
CA GLY A 160 -1.46 11.93 -6.12
C GLY A 160 -2.26 10.84 -6.82
N ASP A 161 -2.23 9.65 -6.27
CA ASP A 161 -2.71 8.43 -6.93
C ASP A 161 -4.17 8.12 -6.59
N THR A 162 -4.88 7.51 -7.54
CA THR A 162 -6.23 7.00 -7.32
C THR A 162 -6.22 5.49 -7.34
N ILE A 163 -6.34 4.88 -6.16
CA ILE A 163 -6.28 3.43 -5.96
C ILE A 163 -7.67 2.89 -5.62
N THR A 164 -8.16 1.93 -6.40
CA THR A 164 -9.42 1.23 -6.17
C THR A 164 -9.20 -0.27 -6.02
N LEU A 165 -9.65 -0.82 -4.90
CA LEU A 165 -9.61 -2.23 -4.57
C LEU A 165 -11.04 -2.79 -4.51
N GLY A 166 -11.18 -4.07 -4.82
CA GLY A 166 -12.40 -4.83 -4.64
C GLY A 166 -12.51 -5.43 -3.25
N THR A 167 -13.06 -6.64 -3.20
CA THR A 167 -13.11 -7.47 -2.01
C THR A 167 -11.83 -8.28 -1.82
N GLY A 168 -11.42 -8.55 -0.59
CA GLY A 168 -10.24 -9.40 -0.30
C GLY A 168 -9.33 -8.82 0.77
N THR A 169 -8.13 -9.39 0.90
CA THR A 169 -7.12 -8.99 1.90
C THR A 169 -5.96 -8.23 1.26
N ASP A 170 -6.09 -6.92 1.17
CA ASP A 170 -5.18 -6.08 0.38
C ASP A 170 -4.09 -5.40 1.23
N LEU A 171 -2.95 -5.12 0.58
CA LEU A 171 -1.91 -4.24 1.05
C LEU A 171 -1.80 -3.07 0.08
N VAL A 172 -1.90 -1.84 0.59
CA VAL A 172 -1.77 -0.63 -0.22
C VAL A 172 -0.79 0.33 0.42
N LEU A 173 0.11 0.86 -0.39
CA LEU A 173 0.81 2.11 -0.12
C LEU A 173 0.36 3.11 -1.19
N GLY A 174 -0.06 4.30 -0.79
CA GLY A 174 -0.33 5.38 -1.72
C GLY A 174 0.97 5.84 -2.37
N ASP A 175 1.91 6.29 -1.55
CA ASP A 175 3.25 6.66 -2.00
C ASP A 175 4.26 5.48 -2.10
N ASP A 176 5.52 5.83 -2.39
CA ASP A 176 6.68 4.96 -2.38
C ASP A 176 6.85 4.09 -1.13
N GLY A 177 7.05 2.80 -1.37
CA GLY A 177 7.51 1.92 -0.31
C GLY A 177 7.83 0.51 -0.75
N GLN A 178 7.76 -0.39 0.22
CA GLN A 178 8.11 -1.79 0.04
C GLN A 178 7.20 -2.74 0.80
N VAL A 179 7.01 -3.91 0.20
CA VAL A 179 6.49 -5.10 0.86
C VAL A 179 7.54 -6.21 0.83
N VAL A 180 7.96 -6.63 2.03
CA VAL A 180 8.89 -7.74 2.22
C VAL A 180 8.12 -8.97 2.71
N VAL A 181 8.33 -10.07 2.01
CA VAL A 181 7.76 -11.39 2.32
C VAL A 181 8.90 -12.34 2.66
N SER A 182 8.83 -12.97 3.83
CA SER A 182 9.82 -13.94 4.28
C SER A 182 9.18 -15.32 4.36
N ALA A 183 9.72 -16.29 3.62
CA ALA A 183 9.21 -17.66 3.56
C ALA A 183 7.71 -17.77 3.23
N GLY A 184 7.21 -16.90 2.34
CA GLY A 184 5.80 -16.86 1.92
C GLY A 184 4.86 -16.18 2.92
N VAL A 185 5.40 -15.55 3.96
CA VAL A 185 4.64 -14.85 4.98
C VAL A 185 5.02 -13.37 4.97
N ARG A 186 4.01 -12.49 5.02
CA ARG A 186 4.21 -11.03 5.14
C ARG A 186 5.16 -10.77 6.32
N SER A 187 6.15 -9.91 6.12
CA SER A 187 7.14 -9.57 7.14
C SER A 187 7.14 -8.08 7.43
N VAL A 188 7.19 -7.25 6.40
CA VAL A 188 7.24 -5.78 6.52
C VAL A 188 6.46 -5.16 5.38
N VAL A 189 5.66 -4.15 5.70
CA VAL A 189 5.08 -3.17 4.75
C VAL A 189 5.54 -1.81 5.26
N ALA A 190 6.23 -1.01 4.46
CA ALA A 190 6.81 0.24 4.93
C ALA A 190 6.94 1.28 3.82
N SER A 191 6.70 2.54 4.15
CA SER A 191 7.15 3.68 3.34
C SER A 191 8.68 3.69 3.26
N LEU A 192 9.24 4.09 2.11
CA LEU A 192 10.69 4.16 1.91
C LEU A 192 11.23 5.59 1.86
N ASP A 193 10.48 6.51 1.28
CA ASP A 193 10.84 7.93 1.23
C ASP A 193 9.65 8.79 1.67
N PRO A 194 9.55 9.13 2.97
CA PRO A 194 8.42 9.90 3.48
C PRO A 194 8.40 11.34 2.97
N GLN A 195 9.38 11.79 2.18
CA GLN A 195 9.43 13.16 1.64
C GLN A 195 8.73 13.30 0.29
N VAL A 196 8.45 12.18 -0.38
CA VAL A 196 7.64 12.14 -1.60
C VAL A 196 6.25 12.56 -1.20
N ARG A 197 5.69 13.52 -1.92
CA ARG A 197 4.38 14.08 -1.59
C ARG A 197 3.37 13.65 -2.64
N GLY A 198 2.29 13.05 -2.18
CA GLY A 198 1.12 12.66 -2.94
C GLY A 198 -0.12 12.95 -2.12
N ASP A 199 -1.16 13.52 -2.74
CA ASP A 199 -2.48 13.53 -2.09
C ASP A 199 -3.24 12.33 -2.68
N ASP A 200 -3.23 11.19 -1.99
CA ASP A 200 -3.73 9.93 -2.50
C ASP A 200 -5.21 9.69 -2.22
N ARG A 201 -5.88 8.97 -3.12
CA ARG A 201 -7.28 8.57 -2.99
C ARG A 201 -7.39 7.06 -3.02
N ILE A 202 -7.54 6.44 -1.86
CA ILE A 202 -7.61 4.99 -1.72
C ILE A 202 -9.04 4.57 -1.37
N THR A 203 -9.66 3.76 -2.22
CA THR A 203 -10.99 3.19 -1.99
C THR A 203 -10.95 1.67 -2.02
N GLY A 204 -11.37 1.01 -0.93
CA GLY A 204 -11.40 -0.44 -0.83
C GLY A 204 -12.79 -0.99 -0.53
N GLY A 205 -13.10 -2.15 -1.11
CA GLY A 205 -14.30 -2.91 -0.78
C GLY A 205 -14.18 -3.62 0.59
N ASN A 206 -14.99 -4.67 0.77
CA ASN A 206 -14.97 -5.47 2.01
C ASN A 206 -13.70 -6.33 2.12
N GLY A 207 -13.46 -6.88 3.31
CA GLY A 207 -12.28 -7.67 3.66
C GLY A 207 -11.20 -6.81 4.29
N ASP A 208 -10.29 -7.47 4.99
CA ASP A 208 -9.24 -6.83 5.78
C ASP A 208 -8.28 -6.03 4.87
N LYS A 209 -7.86 -4.84 5.30
CA LYS A 209 -6.94 -3.99 4.53
C LYS A 209 -5.77 -3.57 5.39
N VAL A 210 -4.62 -3.40 4.78
CA VAL A 210 -3.52 -2.61 5.35
C VAL A 210 -3.24 -1.49 4.37
N VAL A 211 -3.42 -0.26 4.83
CA VAL A 211 -3.21 0.95 4.03
C VAL A 211 -2.19 1.82 4.75
N ILE A 212 -1.23 2.32 3.99
CA ILE A 212 -0.38 3.46 4.35
C ILE A 212 -0.67 4.50 3.27
N GLY A 213 -1.15 5.69 3.62
CA GLY A 213 -1.36 6.76 2.65
C GLY A 213 -0.01 7.20 2.11
N GLY A 214 0.79 7.86 2.93
CA GLY A 214 2.10 8.33 2.49
C GLY A 214 2.43 9.66 3.13
N ALA A 215 2.91 10.63 2.38
CA ALA A 215 2.97 12.00 2.86
C ALA A 215 2.10 12.89 1.97
N GLY A 216 1.21 13.63 2.60
CA GLY A 216 0.29 14.51 1.89
C GLY A 216 -1.05 14.47 2.58
N ASN A 217 -2.11 14.89 1.89
CA ASN A 217 -3.47 14.82 2.44
C ASN A 217 -4.19 13.65 1.79
N ASP A 218 -4.19 12.51 2.46
CA ASP A 218 -4.66 11.26 1.91
C ASP A 218 -6.12 10.99 2.26
N GLY A 219 -6.86 10.48 1.28
CA GLY A 219 -8.25 10.13 1.40
C GLY A 219 -8.45 8.62 1.33
N VAL A 220 -8.61 7.97 2.48
CA VAL A 220 -8.85 6.53 2.59
C VAL A 220 -10.33 6.23 2.86
N THR A 221 -10.95 5.36 2.06
CA THR A 221 -12.34 4.92 2.25
C THR A 221 -12.46 3.41 2.08
N LEU A 222 -12.74 2.69 3.17
CA LEU A 222 -12.77 1.23 3.20
C LEU A 222 -14.16 0.67 3.54
N GLY A 223 -14.45 -0.51 3.00
CA GLY A 223 -15.63 -1.30 3.34
C GLY A 223 -15.55 -1.94 4.73
N HIS A 224 -16.29 -3.04 4.91
CA HIS A 224 -16.27 -3.79 6.16
C HIS A 224 -15.08 -4.75 6.22
N GLY A 225 -14.38 -4.83 7.35
CA GLY A 225 -13.26 -5.76 7.56
C GLY A 225 -12.35 -5.28 8.69
N ALA A 226 -11.48 -6.16 9.19
CA ALA A 226 -10.49 -5.75 10.17
C ALA A 226 -9.33 -5.03 9.47
N SER A 227 -9.30 -3.70 9.55
CA SER A 227 -8.42 -2.87 8.72
C SER A 227 -7.39 -2.11 9.56
N MET A 228 -6.20 -1.95 9.01
CA MET A 228 -5.17 -1.05 9.54
C MET A 228 -4.96 0.08 8.56
N VAL A 229 -4.98 1.30 9.04
CA VAL A 229 -4.71 2.48 8.23
C VAL A 229 -3.69 3.34 8.97
N LEU A 230 -2.60 3.64 8.28
CA LEU A 230 -1.75 4.77 8.60
C LEU A 230 -2.09 5.82 7.55
N GLY A 231 -2.53 7.00 7.99
CA GLY A 231 -2.75 8.11 7.06
C GLY A 231 -1.41 8.52 6.48
N ASP A 232 -0.47 8.83 7.36
CA ASP A 232 0.88 9.17 6.96
C ASP A 232 1.86 7.97 6.85
N ALA A 233 3.11 8.31 6.53
CA ALA A 233 4.21 7.38 6.37
C ALA A 233 4.40 6.50 7.61
N GLY A 234 4.64 5.22 7.37
CA GLY A 234 4.77 4.28 8.47
C GLY A 234 5.28 2.91 8.11
N VAL A 235 5.18 2.02 9.10
CA VAL A 235 5.58 0.64 8.97
C VAL A 235 4.61 -0.29 9.71
N VAL A 236 4.28 -1.38 9.03
CA VAL A 236 3.60 -2.53 9.61
C VAL A 236 4.55 -3.72 9.58
N ARG A 237 4.88 -4.24 10.77
CA ARG A 237 5.72 -5.43 10.94
C ARG A 237 4.88 -6.62 11.33
N PHE A 238 5.23 -7.76 10.75
CA PHE A 238 4.61 -9.05 11.00
C PHE A 238 5.63 -10.02 11.57
N ALA A 239 5.22 -10.77 12.60
CA ALA A 239 5.95 -11.89 13.16
C ALA A 239 5.17 -13.18 12.87
N ALA A 240 5.73 -14.06 12.05
CA ALA A 240 5.07 -15.30 11.62
C ALA A 240 3.67 -15.08 11.00
N GLY A 241 3.48 -13.96 10.31
CA GLY A 241 2.22 -13.60 9.63
C GLY A 241 1.18 -12.97 10.53
N ILE A 242 1.50 -12.83 11.81
CA ILE A 242 0.69 -12.13 12.79
C ILE A 242 1.27 -10.73 12.93
N ARG A 243 0.38 -9.73 12.99
CA ARG A 243 0.74 -8.33 13.26
C ARG A 243 1.58 -8.27 14.53
N ALA A 244 2.69 -7.55 14.49
CA ALA A 244 3.60 -7.39 15.63
C ALA A 244 3.76 -5.92 16.02
N GLU A 245 3.77 -5.03 15.04
CA GLU A 245 3.94 -3.59 15.23
C GLU A 245 3.28 -2.84 14.09
N VAL A 246 2.59 -1.75 14.42
CA VAL A 246 2.15 -0.69 13.50
C VAL A 246 2.71 0.60 14.06
N SER A 247 3.46 1.36 13.27
CA SER A 247 4.14 2.57 13.76
C SER A 247 4.19 3.62 12.67
N SER A 248 3.90 4.86 13.01
CA SER A 248 4.27 6.01 12.17
C SER A 248 5.80 6.06 12.02
N THR A 249 6.25 6.60 10.90
CA THR A 249 7.66 6.83 10.62
C THR A 249 7.84 8.25 10.11
N ASP A 250 8.85 8.94 10.65
CA ASP A 250 9.11 10.35 10.37
C ASP A 250 7.92 11.27 10.76
N PRO A 251 7.74 11.55 12.06
CA PRO A 251 6.58 12.31 12.58
C PRO A 251 6.61 13.81 12.19
N THR A 252 7.47 14.19 11.24
CA THR A 252 7.60 15.57 10.77
C THR A 252 7.10 15.77 9.35
N VAL A 253 6.76 14.68 8.66
CA VAL A 253 6.31 14.71 7.28
C VAL A 253 5.03 13.91 7.13
N GLY A 254 4.05 14.58 6.57
CA GLY A 254 2.67 14.12 6.46
C GLY A 254 1.74 15.28 6.15
N GLY A 255 0.44 15.03 6.25
CA GLY A 255 -0.60 16.04 6.07
C GLY A 255 -1.91 15.69 6.75
N GLY A 256 -2.98 16.42 6.39
CA GLY A 256 -4.29 16.23 7.01
C GLY A 256 -5.10 15.19 6.26
N ASP A 257 -5.30 14.03 6.89
CA ASP A 257 -5.88 12.87 6.25
C ASP A 257 -7.39 12.74 6.49
N THR A 258 -8.07 12.08 5.57
CA THR A 258 -9.48 11.70 5.72
C THR A 258 -9.63 10.19 5.62
N ILE A 259 -9.92 9.55 6.74
CA ILE A 259 -10.02 8.11 6.87
C ILE A 259 -11.46 7.71 7.21
N VAL A 260 -12.08 6.90 6.35
CA VAL A 260 -13.44 6.39 6.56
C VAL A 260 -13.45 4.87 6.45
N ILE A 261 -13.83 4.17 7.52
CA ILE A 261 -13.93 2.71 7.54
C ILE A 261 -15.38 2.32 7.86
N ALA A 262 -16.05 1.57 6.99
CA ALA A 262 -17.47 1.27 7.13
C ALA A 262 -17.82 0.37 8.33
N GLY A 263 -16.86 -0.42 8.84
CA GLY A 263 -16.96 -1.21 10.06
C GLY A 263 -16.04 -2.44 10.07
N GLY A 264 -16.12 -3.24 11.12
CA GLY A 264 -15.07 -4.19 11.51
C GLY A 264 -14.04 -3.50 12.41
N ASP A 265 -13.25 -4.29 13.14
CA ASP A 265 -12.27 -3.75 14.09
C ASP A 265 -11.16 -2.99 13.33
N ALA A 266 -10.98 -1.70 13.61
CA ALA A 266 -9.97 -0.87 12.98
C ALA A 266 -8.77 -0.59 13.89
N VAL A 267 -7.59 -0.45 13.29
CA VAL A 267 -6.44 0.23 13.91
C VAL A 267 -6.07 1.40 13.00
N VAL A 268 -6.15 2.61 13.52
CA VAL A 268 -5.86 3.84 12.79
C VAL A 268 -4.78 4.62 13.52
N LEU A 269 -3.74 5.02 12.81
CA LEU A 269 -2.82 6.08 13.18
C LEU A 269 -3.00 7.14 12.08
N ALA A 270 -3.60 8.30 12.36
CA ALA A 270 -3.87 9.23 11.27
C ALA A 270 -2.57 9.92 10.84
N GLY A 271 -1.81 10.53 11.75
CA GLY A 271 -0.43 10.93 11.44
C GLY A 271 -0.05 12.29 12.01
N ILE A 272 0.63 13.12 11.23
CA ILE A 272 0.85 14.54 11.55
C ILE A 272 -0.06 15.39 10.68
N GLY A 273 -1.08 15.96 11.30
CA GLY A 273 -2.02 16.76 10.53
C GLY A 273 -3.20 17.17 11.37
N GLY A 274 -4.16 17.83 10.72
CA GLY A 274 -5.50 17.90 11.30
C GLY A 274 -6.34 16.87 10.60
N ASP A 275 -6.56 15.73 11.26
CA ASP A 275 -7.08 14.54 10.62
C ASP A 275 -8.58 14.35 10.84
N ALA A 276 -9.23 13.70 9.89
CA ALA A 276 -10.65 13.37 9.93
C ALA A 276 -10.83 11.85 9.88
N VAL A 277 -11.02 11.23 11.04
CA VAL A 277 -11.20 9.77 11.15
C VAL A 277 -12.65 9.44 11.46
N THR A 278 -13.28 8.59 10.67
CA THR A 278 -14.61 8.03 10.93
C THR A 278 -14.58 6.51 10.80
N THR A 279 -14.88 5.81 11.89
CA THR A 279 -15.02 4.34 11.88
C THR A 279 -16.46 3.91 12.10
N GLY A 280 -16.78 2.74 11.56
CA GLY A 280 -18.10 2.12 11.67
C GLY A 280 -18.24 1.29 12.95
N ALA A 281 -19.09 0.27 12.92
CA ALA A 281 -19.21 -0.64 14.07
C ALA A 281 -17.99 -1.56 14.18
N GLY A 282 -17.42 -1.72 15.37
CA GLY A 282 -16.17 -2.46 15.59
C GLY A 282 -15.58 -2.13 16.97
N SER A 283 -14.56 -2.89 17.40
CA SER A 283 -13.72 -2.44 18.52
C SER A 283 -12.50 -1.74 17.93
N ASP A 284 -12.57 -0.41 17.83
CA ASP A 284 -11.58 0.37 17.10
C ASP A 284 -10.50 0.95 18.02
N LEU A 285 -9.27 0.96 17.55
CA LEU A 285 -8.14 1.67 18.15
C LEU A 285 -7.74 2.81 17.22
N ILE A 286 -7.86 4.04 17.68
CA ILE A 286 -7.58 5.23 16.89
C ILE A 286 -6.59 6.11 17.64
N LEU A 287 -5.50 6.46 16.96
CA LEU A 287 -4.64 7.58 17.32
C LEU A 287 -4.88 8.65 16.25
N GLY A 288 -5.26 9.85 16.68
CA GLY A 288 -5.32 11.02 15.82
C GLY A 288 -3.93 11.31 15.30
N ASP A 289 -2.98 11.51 16.20
CA ASP A 289 -1.62 11.75 15.78
C ASP A 289 -0.71 10.50 15.64
N ASP A 290 0.58 10.76 15.41
CA ASP A 290 1.65 9.78 15.37
C ASP A 290 1.72 8.85 16.58
N GLY A 291 1.95 7.57 16.30
CA GLY A 291 2.08 6.60 17.37
C GLY A 291 2.63 5.25 16.96
N VAL A 292 2.52 4.34 17.92
CA VAL A 292 2.90 2.95 17.78
C VAL A 292 1.91 2.05 18.49
N VAL A 293 1.60 0.92 17.87
CA VAL A 293 0.77 -0.15 18.40
C VAL A 293 1.55 -1.46 18.33
N HIS A 294 1.70 -2.11 19.48
CA HIS A 294 2.34 -3.42 19.59
C HIS A 294 1.30 -4.51 19.81
N PHE A 295 1.58 -5.70 19.28
CA PHE A 295 0.71 -6.86 19.35
C PHE A 295 1.46 -8.05 19.93
N ASP A 296 0.73 -8.90 20.65
CA ASP A 296 1.25 -10.19 21.10
C ASP A 296 1.25 -11.23 19.96
N ALA A 297 1.79 -12.42 20.26
CA ALA A 297 1.84 -13.52 19.30
C ALA A 297 0.47 -14.10 18.92
N ALA A 298 -0.64 -13.64 19.52
CA ALA A 298 -2.00 -13.97 19.12
C ALA A 298 -2.65 -12.85 18.28
N GLY A 299 -1.93 -11.75 18.02
CA GLY A 299 -2.42 -10.60 17.27
C GLY A 299 -3.30 -9.68 18.12
N VAL A 300 -3.22 -9.77 19.44
CA VAL A 300 -3.93 -8.90 20.38
C VAL A 300 -3.05 -7.72 20.74
N VAL A 301 -3.61 -6.50 20.71
CA VAL A 301 -2.90 -5.29 21.13
C VAL A 301 -2.38 -5.46 22.57
N THR A 302 -1.12 -5.08 22.81
CA THR A 302 -0.50 -5.07 24.14
C THR A 302 -0.21 -3.66 24.61
N ASP A 303 0.28 -2.80 23.72
CA ASP A 303 0.73 -1.46 24.06
C ASP A 303 0.41 -0.51 22.92
N VAL A 304 -0.01 0.70 23.27
CA VAL A 304 -0.25 1.82 22.37
C VAL A 304 0.45 3.03 22.96
N ALA A 305 1.15 3.81 22.15
CA ALA A 305 1.76 5.05 22.61
C ALA A 305 1.83 6.10 21.49
N THR A 306 1.61 7.36 21.85
CA THR A 306 2.01 8.51 21.03
C THR A 306 3.53 8.55 20.92
N LEU A 307 4.08 8.77 19.73
CA LEU A 307 5.53 8.80 19.51
C LEU A 307 6.16 10.14 19.88
N ASP A 308 5.53 11.25 19.48
CA ASP A 308 5.95 12.61 19.83
C ASP A 308 4.73 13.42 20.29
N ALA A 309 4.65 13.70 21.59
CA ALA A 309 3.54 14.45 22.18
C ALA A 309 3.55 15.96 21.85
N THR A 310 4.47 16.42 21.00
CA THR A 310 4.57 17.83 20.58
C THR A 310 4.30 18.05 19.10
N LEU A 311 4.14 16.97 18.34
CA LEU A 311 3.87 16.96 16.91
C LEU A 311 2.49 16.36 16.71
N GLY A 312 1.72 16.99 15.81
CA GLY A 312 0.31 16.67 15.60
C GLY A 312 -0.49 17.90 15.19
N GLY A 313 -1.81 17.74 15.11
CA GLY A 313 -2.73 18.84 14.82
C GLY A 313 -4.13 18.65 15.39
N ASP A 314 -5.07 19.49 14.94
CA ASP A 314 -6.43 19.51 15.49
C ASP A 314 -7.29 18.43 14.81
N ASP A 315 -7.56 17.33 15.50
CA ASP A 315 -8.25 16.18 14.90
C ASP A 315 -9.77 16.18 15.08
N VAL A 316 -10.46 15.53 14.15
CA VAL A 316 -11.89 15.21 14.22
C VAL A 316 -12.07 13.70 14.10
N ILE A 317 -12.34 13.07 15.24
CA ILE A 317 -12.48 11.62 15.35
C ILE A 317 -13.93 11.25 15.69
N ALA A 318 -14.55 10.46 14.84
CA ALA A 318 -15.87 9.87 15.03
C ALA A 318 -15.76 8.34 15.05
N ALA A 319 -15.56 7.76 16.23
CA ALA A 319 -15.58 6.31 16.40
C ALA A 319 -17.01 5.80 16.46
N GLY A 320 -17.29 4.68 15.78
CA GLY A 320 -18.64 4.13 15.70
C GLY A 320 -19.06 3.34 16.94
N GLU A 321 -19.96 2.37 16.72
CA GLU A 321 -20.49 1.51 17.77
C GLU A 321 -19.48 0.41 18.15
N GLY A 322 -19.36 0.07 19.43
CA GLY A 322 -18.46 -0.97 19.95
C GLY A 322 -17.54 -0.43 21.03
N ASP A 323 -16.58 -1.25 21.48
CA ASP A 323 -15.67 -0.86 22.56
C ASP A 323 -14.43 -0.20 21.94
N ASN A 324 -14.41 1.14 21.90
CA ASN A 324 -13.34 1.88 21.22
C ASN A 324 -12.27 2.41 22.18
N VAL A 325 -11.04 2.55 21.67
CA VAL A 325 -9.94 3.26 22.32
C VAL A 325 -9.49 4.38 21.40
N VAL A 326 -9.60 5.62 21.86
CA VAL A 326 -9.19 6.80 21.10
C VAL A 326 -8.12 7.56 21.89
N VAL A 327 -7.03 7.93 21.21
CA VAL A 327 -6.05 8.92 21.65
C VAL A 327 -6.12 10.04 20.62
N GLY A 328 -6.45 11.26 21.03
CA GLY A 328 -6.44 12.44 20.15
C GLY A 328 -5.00 12.75 19.75
N GLY A 329 -4.30 13.46 20.61
CA GLY A 329 -2.86 13.61 20.50
C GLY A 329 -2.43 15.03 20.90
N SER A 330 -1.52 15.62 20.16
CA SER A 330 -1.15 17.03 20.27
C SER A 330 -2.10 17.90 19.45
N GLY A 331 -3.13 18.46 20.07
CA GLY A 331 -4.02 19.34 19.33
C GLY A 331 -5.24 19.79 20.13
N SER A 332 -6.14 20.51 19.45
CA SER A 332 -7.49 20.78 19.94
C SER A 332 -8.47 19.77 19.33
N ASP A 333 -8.47 18.56 19.86
CA ASP A 333 -9.16 17.43 19.24
C ASP A 333 -10.66 17.38 19.56
N GLN A 334 -11.42 16.89 18.59
CA GLN A 334 -12.85 16.63 18.70
C GLN A 334 -13.12 15.13 18.55
N VAL A 335 -13.36 14.46 19.68
CA VAL A 335 -13.67 13.03 19.70
C VAL A 335 -15.15 12.79 20.01
N THR A 336 -15.83 12.03 19.16
CA THR A 336 -17.18 11.51 19.37
C THR A 336 -17.16 9.98 19.23
N THR A 337 -17.80 9.28 20.15
CA THR A 337 -17.93 7.81 20.10
C THR A 337 -19.40 7.37 20.06
N GLY A 338 -19.65 6.18 19.51
CA GLY A 338 -20.96 5.53 19.50
C GLY A 338 -21.35 4.92 20.85
N SER A 339 -22.18 3.87 20.84
CA SER A 339 -22.46 3.09 22.04
C SER A 339 -21.40 2.00 22.24
N GLY A 340 -21.10 1.70 23.51
CA GLY A 340 -20.11 0.70 23.90
C GLY A 340 -19.37 1.15 25.14
N ALA A 341 -18.32 0.41 25.51
CA ALA A 341 -17.42 0.78 26.58
C ALA A 341 -16.18 1.48 26.01
N ASP A 342 -16.33 2.76 25.68
CA ASP A 342 -15.26 3.56 25.07
C ASP A 342 -14.28 4.11 26.11
N VAL A 343 -13.04 4.27 25.67
CA VAL A 343 -11.97 4.95 26.40
C VAL A 343 -11.34 6.01 25.50
N ILE A 344 -11.29 7.24 26.00
CA ILE A 344 -10.81 8.40 25.25
C ILE A 344 -9.73 9.12 26.06
N LEU A 345 -8.59 9.36 25.43
CA LEU A 345 -7.62 10.37 25.81
C LEU A 345 -7.71 11.50 24.79
N GLY A 346 -7.98 12.72 25.26
CA GLY A 346 -8.01 13.89 24.39
C GLY A 346 -6.63 14.46 24.08
N ASP A 347 -5.59 13.94 24.73
CA ASP A 347 -4.20 14.39 24.56
C ASP A 347 -3.31 13.16 24.28
N ALA A 348 -2.03 13.40 23.99
CA ALA A 348 -1.01 12.36 23.86
C ALA A 348 -0.96 11.41 25.07
N GLY A 349 -0.72 10.12 24.82
CA GLY A 349 -0.70 9.16 25.92
C GLY A 349 -0.24 7.75 25.58
N GLU A 350 -0.35 6.91 26.60
CA GLU A 350 -0.01 5.49 26.57
C GLU A 350 -1.21 4.65 27.03
N VAL A 351 -1.46 3.56 26.31
CA VAL A 351 -2.44 2.53 26.67
C VAL A 351 -1.72 1.20 26.82
N SER A 352 -1.97 0.50 27.92
CA SER A 352 -1.48 -0.86 28.12
C SER A 352 -2.65 -1.83 28.23
N VAL A 353 -2.54 -2.94 27.51
CA VAL A 353 -3.53 -4.00 27.39
C VAL A 353 -2.88 -5.31 27.84
N ALA A 354 -3.56 -6.08 28.69
CA ALA A 354 -3.12 -7.41 29.10
C ALA A 354 -4.24 -8.42 28.86
N ALA A 355 -3.93 -9.47 28.09
CA ALA A 355 -4.88 -10.53 27.73
C ALA A 355 -6.19 -9.98 27.11
N GLY A 356 -6.05 -9.02 26.18
CA GLY A 356 -7.18 -8.39 25.49
C GLY A 356 -8.03 -7.47 26.36
N ARG A 357 -7.51 -7.01 27.50
CA ARG A 357 -8.20 -6.09 28.40
C ARG A 357 -7.31 -4.90 28.74
N LEU A 358 -7.87 -3.70 28.68
CA LEU A 358 -7.23 -2.48 29.16
C LEU A 358 -6.83 -2.63 30.63
N VAL A 359 -5.56 -2.37 30.94
CA VAL A 359 -5.00 -2.43 32.30
C VAL A 359 -4.44 -1.11 32.79
N ARG A 360 -3.98 -0.24 31.88
CA ARG A 360 -3.53 1.11 32.21
C ARG A 360 -3.80 2.04 31.03
N ILE A 361 -4.14 3.27 31.36
CA ILE A 361 -4.13 4.38 30.42
C ILE A 361 -3.59 5.62 31.15
N ALA A 362 -2.76 6.41 30.46
CA ALA A 362 -2.17 7.63 31.02
C ALA A 362 -1.88 8.66 29.93
N THR A 363 -2.12 9.92 30.21
CA THR A 363 -1.60 11.02 29.38
C THR A 363 -0.10 11.19 29.62
N THR A 364 0.63 11.65 28.59
CA THR A 364 2.08 11.84 28.61
C THR A 364 2.50 13.28 28.38
N ASP A 365 1.60 14.25 28.62
CA ASP A 365 1.82 15.66 28.35
C ASP A 365 3.21 16.19 28.75
N PRO A 366 3.92 16.88 27.84
CA PRO A 366 5.23 17.42 28.16
C PRO A 366 5.19 18.56 29.19
N THR A 367 4.06 19.22 29.46
CA THR A 367 3.85 20.11 30.62
C THR A 367 2.36 20.48 30.82
N PRO A 368 1.91 20.78 32.07
CA PRO A 368 0.54 21.20 32.39
C PRO A 368 0.18 22.62 31.95
#